data_AF-A0AAU3IQZ6-F1
#
_entry.id   AF-A0AAU3IQZ6-F1
#
_cell.length_a   1.000
_cell.length_b   1.000
_cell.length_c   1.000
_cell.angle_alpha   90.00
_cell.angle_beta   90.00
_cell.angle_gamma   90.00
#
_symmetry.space_group_name_H-M   'P 1'
#
loop_
_entity.id
_entity.type
_entity.pdbx_description
1 polymer ?
#
loop_
_entity_poly.entity_id
_entity_poly.type
_entity_poly.pdbx_seq_one_letter_code
_entity_poly.pdbx_strand_id
1 'polypeptide(L)'
;MRVARSVVPALAVWASAGWLGLPAHGFAAARPPVPGGPAAAVPHREAVRPPERPGSSGSRQEVTRQIEQAPGRVCAYRLRGVRTGGFLHVREGAGRRHAPVGRLRVSDGGFAGSCAVTHGWIAVRAADGASGFASARYLHRLDLSGRPSLSCAYRLKHVHKGGYLNVRDGAGLGHAPVGKIRPAQGDIAGACTAGHGWVAVDTADGIPGWASARYLRKIP
;
A
#
# COMPACT_ATOMS: atom_id res chain seq x y z
N MET A 1 -40.04 23.66 -16.63
CA MET A 1 -40.63 22.76 -17.65
C MET A 1 -39.98 21.39 -17.56
N ARG A 2 -40.67 20.33 -18.02
CA ARG A 2 -40.18 18.94 -18.24
C ARG A 2 -39.37 18.30 -17.11
N VAL A 3 -40.09 17.64 -16.20
CA VAL A 3 -39.58 16.45 -15.47
C VAL A 3 -39.50 15.28 -16.46
N ALA A 4 -38.49 14.42 -16.33
CA ALA A 4 -38.41 13.12 -17.01
C ALA A 4 -38.34 12.00 -15.96
N ARG A 5 -39.01 10.87 -16.19
CA ARG A 5 -39.33 9.88 -15.15
C ARG A 5 -39.37 8.46 -15.72
N SER A 6 -38.66 7.53 -15.06
CA SER A 6 -38.75 6.07 -15.24
C SER A 6 -38.26 5.48 -16.57
N VAL A 7 -37.62 4.30 -16.51
CA VAL A 7 -38.21 2.99 -16.88
C VAL A 7 -37.14 1.90 -16.69
N VAL A 8 -37.55 0.76 -16.12
CA VAL A 8 -36.75 -0.47 -16.05
C VAL A 8 -37.49 -1.55 -16.85
N PRO A 9 -36.85 -2.22 -17.82
CA PRO A 9 -37.34 -3.48 -18.38
C PRO A 9 -36.70 -4.68 -17.63
N ALA A 10 -37.42 -5.80 -17.58
CA ALA A 10 -36.99 -7.02 -16.90
C ALA A 10 -36.75 -8.18 -17.88
N LEU A 11 -36.00 -9.17 -17.41
CA LEU A 11 -36.02 -10.61 -17.76
C LEU A 11 -36.33 -11.03 -19.21
N ALA A 12 -35.36 -11.70 -19.83
CA ALA A 12 -35.62 -12.76 -20.79
C ALA A 12 -34.78 -14.01 -20.44
N VAL A 13 -35.45 -15.14 -20.30
CA VAL A 13 -34.88 -16.50 -20.18
C VAL A 13 -35.15 -17.21 -21.51
N TRP A 14 -34.31 -18.17 -21.92
CA TRP A 14 -34.72 -19.33 -22.76
C TRP A 14 -33.62 -20.42 -22.76
N ALA A 15 -33.97 -21.64 -23.20
CA ALA A 15 -33.13 -22.85 -23.18
C ALA A 15 -33.72 -23.90 -24.17
N SER A 16 -33.14 -25.08 -24.45
CA SER A 16 -31.95 -25.76 -23.87
C SER A 16 -31.20 -26.59 -24.94
N ALA A 17 -30.94 -27.88 -24.70
CA ALA A 17 -30.30 -28.91 -25.55
C ALA A 17 -28.80 -28.72 -25.90
N GLY A 18 -27.93 -29.74 -25.86
CA GLY A 18 -28.06 -31.11 -25.37
C GLY A 18 -27.87 -32.18 -26.45
N TRP A 19 -26.75 -32.91 -26.40
CA TRP A 19 -26.42 -34.06 -27.26
C TRP A 19 -25.74 -35.17 -26.43
N LEU A 20 -26.01 -36.43 -26.76
CA LEU A 20 -25.49 -37.65 -26.12
C LEU A 20 -24.70 -38.51 -27.13
N GLY A 21 -23.72 -39.30 -26.65
CA GLY A 21 -22.95 -40.22 -27.51
C GLY A 21 -22.08 -41.24 -26.73
N LEU A 22 -22.49 -42.51 -26.77
CA LEU A 22 -21.86 -43.75 -26.25
C LEU A 22 -22.49 -44.93 -27.03
N PRO A 23 -22.10 -46.23 -26.86
CA PRO A 23 -20.95 -46.84 -26.15
C PRO A 23 -19.84 -47.24 -27.17
N ALA A 24 -18.97 -48.27 -27.09
CA ALA A 24 -18.58 -49.36 -26.16
C ALA A 24 -17.05 -49.64 -26.38
N HIS A 25 -16.29 -50.60 -25.83
CA HIS A 25 -16.46 -51.82 -25.01
C HIS A 25 -15.33 -51.86 -23.92
N GLY A 26 -15.18 -52.79 -22.98
CA GLY A 26 -15.94 -54.01 -22.64
C GLY A 26 -15.13 -55.32 -22.80
N PHE A 27 -14.45 -55.78 -21.74
CA PHE A 27 -14.10 -57.19 -21.46
C PHE A 27 -13.65 -57.36 -19.99
N ALA A 28 -13.76 -58.57 -19.42
CA ALA A 28 -13.43 -58.87 -18.03
C ALA A 28 -12.72 -60.23 -17.89
N ALA A 29 -11.88 -60.37 -16.84
CA ALA A 29 -11.26 -61.62 -16.39
C ALA A 29 -11.13 -61.59 -14.85
N ALA A 30 -11.12 -62.74 -14.16
CA ALA A 30 -11.31 -62.77 -12.70
C ALA A 30 -10.69 -63.99 -11.97
N ARG A 31 -10.40 -63.78 -10.66
CA ARG A 31 -10.02 -64.80 -9.63
C ARG A 31 -8.58 -65.35 -9.78
N PRO A 32 -7.94 -65.95 -8.73
CA PRO A 32 -8.44 -66.41 -7.41
C PRO A 32 -7.81 -65.71 -6.16
N PRO A 33 -8.14 -66.11 -4.90
CA PRO A 33 -7.85 -65.34 -3.66
C PRO A 33 -6.88 -66.01 -2.65
N VAL A 34 -6.97 -65.60 -1.36
CA VAL A 34 -6.35 -66.07 -0.08
C VAL A 34 -4.85 -65.82 0.18
N PRO A 35 -4.39 -65.74 1.45
CA PRO A 35 -5.10 -65.60 2.74
C PRO A 35 -4.72 -64.32 3.53
N GLY A 36 -5.28 -64.13 4.74
CA GLY A 36 -4.99 -62.99 5.62
C GLY A 36 -3.99 -63.29 6.76
N GLY A 37 -3.45 -62.24 7.38
CA GLY A 37 -2.58 -62.27 8.57
C GLY A 37 -2.71 -60.96 9.39
N PRO A 38 -2.36 -60.95 10.69
CA PRO A 38 -2.74 -59.87 11.60
C PRO A 38 -1.84 -58.62 11.50
N ALA A 39 -2.37 -57.49 11.98
CA ALA A 39 -1.70 -56.19 11.95
C ALA A 39 -0.52 -56.09 12.94
N ALA A 40 0.58 -55.50 12.49
CA ALA A 40 1.67 -55.01 13.34
C ALA A 40 1.72 -53.48 13.26
N ALA A 41 1.47 -52.80 14.38
CA ALA A 41 1.50 -51.34 14.43
C ALA A 41 2.95 -50.83 14.45
N VAL A 42 3.41 -50.26 13.34
CA VAL A 42 4.69 -49.54 13.28
C VAL A 42 4.48 -48.13 13.85
N PRO A 43 5.18 -47.73 14.93
CA PRO A 43 5.07 -46.36 15.43
C PRO A 43 5.68 -45.39 14.42
N HIS A 44 4.89 -44.44 13.93
CA HIS A 44 5.40 -43.34 13.12
C HIS A 44 6.36 -42.50 13.96
N ARG A 45 7.66 -42.67 13.73
CA ARG A 45 8.70 -41.85 14.34
C ARG A 45 8.62 -40.46 13.71
N GLU A 46 8.05 -39.51 14.45
CA GLU A 46 7.77 -38.17 13.93
C GLU A 46 9.07 -37.49 13.47
N ALA A 47 9.11 -37.16 12.17
CA ALA A 47 10.25 -36.52 11.56
C ALA A 47 10.28 -35.05 12.01
N VAL A 48 11.07 -34.78 13.06
CA VAL A 48 11.34 -33.43 13.57
C VAL A 48 11.68 -32.53 12.39
N ARG A 49 10.80 -31.57 12.08
CA ARG A 49 11.05 -30.61 11.01
C ARG A 49 12.39 -29.91 11.30
N PRO A 50 13.31 -29.80 10.33
CA PRO A 50 14.47 -28.95 10.51
C PRO A 50 13.97 -27.52 10.79
N PRO A 51 14.63 -26.77 11.69
CA PRO A 51 14.17 -25.43 12.04
C PRO A 51 14.09 -24.58 10.78
N GLU A 52 12.94 -23.93 10.56
CA GLU A 52 12.71 -23.12 9.38
C GLU A 52 13.72 -21.97 9.36
N ARG A 53 14.74 -22.10 8.49
CA ARG A 53 15.72 -21.04 8.24
C ARG A 53 14.92 -19.77 7.89
N PRO A 54 15.03 -18.68 8.66
CA PRO A 54 14.08 -17.58 8.60
C PRO A 54 14.08 -16.93 7.23
N GLY A 55 13.10 -17.34 6.40
CA GLY A 55 12.81 -16.68 5.14
C GLY A 55 12.37 -15.26 5.46
N SER A 56 13.09 -14.27 4.93
CA SER A 56 12.81 -12.84 5.17
C SER A 56 11.55 -12.39 4.40
N SER A 57 10.41 -12.94 4.79
CA SER A 57 9.11 -12.33 4.63
C SER A 57 9.08 -11.13 5.58
N GLY A 58 9.50 -9.97 5.05
CA GLY A 58 9.40 -8.70 5.75
C GLY A 58 7.92 -8.39 5.97
N SER A 59 7.39 -8.76 7.15
CA SER A 59 5.99 -8.58 7.46
C SER A 59 5.60 -7.10 7.30
N ARG A 60 4.33 -6.81 7.00
CA ARG A 60 3.85 -5.42 6.86
C ARG A 60 4.17 -4.58 8.11
N GLN A 61 4.20 -5.22 9.29
CA GLN A 61 4.61 -4.63 10.55
C GLN A 61 6.11 -4.33 10.59
N GLU A 62 6.97 -5.22 10.11
CA GLU A 62 8.43 -5.02 10.09
C GLU A 62 8.86 -3.93 9.08
N VAL A 63 8.25 -3.87 7.89
CA VAL A 63 8.53 -2.77 6.94
C VAL A 63 8.02 -1.43 7.48
N THR A 64 6.87 -1.44 8.17
CA THR A 64 6.32 -0.27 8.85
C THR A 64 7.24 0.18 9.99
N ARG A 65 7.72 -0.75 10.81
CA ARG A 65 8.76 -0.54 11.81
C ARG A 65 10.02 0.07 11.20
N GLN A 66 10.52 -0.40 10.05
CA GLN A 66 11.73 0.18 9.42
C GLN A 66 11.53 1.60 8.85
N ILE A 67 10.28 2.09 8.79
CA ILE A 67 9.93 3.49 8.51
C ILE A 67 9.84 4.31 9.83
N GLU A 68 9.57 3.66 10.96
CA GLU A 68 9.16 4.28 12.25
C GLU A 68 10.16 4.07 13.43
N GLN A 69 11.10 3.12 13.34
CA GLN A 69 11.97 2.62 14.43
C GLN A 69 13.07 3.58 14.89
N ALA A 70 13.43 4.57 14.06
CA ALA A 70 14.31 5.66 14.48
C ALA A 70 13.42 6.86 14.85
N PRO A 71 13.53 7.45 16.06
CA PRO A 71 12.63 8.49 16.51
C PRO A 71 12.61 9.69 15.54
N GLY A 72 11.48 9.86 14.86
CA GLY A 72 11.16 11.04 14.05
C GLY A 72 11.84 11.15 12.68
N ARG A 73 12.20 10.05 12.00
CA ARG A 73 12.82 10.12 10.64
C ARG A 73 12.13 9.28 9.56
N VAL A 74 10.84 9.57 9.36
CA VAL A 74 10.18 9.36 8.07
C VAL A 74 10.65 10.43 7.08
N CYS A 75 10.93 10.04 5.84
CA CYS A 75 11.33 10.92 4.74
C CYS A 75 10.26 10.93 3.64
N ALA A 76 10.01 12.09 3.04
CA ALA A 76 9.25 12.17 1.79
C ALA A 76 10.16 11.95 0.58
N TYR A 77 9.61 11.30 -0.43
CA TYR A 77 10.26 11.01 -1.70
C TYR A 77 9.32 11.31 -2.87
N ARG A 78 9.88 11.59 -4.04
CA ARG A 78 9.20 11.57 -5.36
C ARG A 78 9.90 10.59 -6.30
N LEU A 79 9.23 10.12 -7.34
CA LEU A 79 9.91 9.33 -8.39
C LEU A 79 10.83 10.23 -9.25
N ARG A 80 11.93 9.66 -9.74
CA ARG A 80 12.82 10.25 -10.74
C ARG A 80 13.17 9.24 -11.84
N GLY A 81 13.32 9.70 -13.07
CA GLY A 81 13.67 8.84 -14.20
C GLY A 81 12.60 7.81 -14.59
N VAL A 82 11.37 7.96 -14.10
CA VAL A 82 10.19 7.18 -14.48
C VAL A 82 9.33 8.04 -15.41
N ARG A 83 8.92 7.50 -16.56
CA ARG A 83 8.08 8.22 -17.55
C ARG A 83 6.66 8.42 -17.01
N THR A 84 5.98 9.47 -17.46
CA THR A 84 4.55 9.71 -17.22
C THR A 84 3.72 8.46 -17.59
N GLY A 85 2.73 8.11 -16.76
CA GLY A 85 1.96 6.86 -16.88
C GLY A 85 2.70 5.59 -16.41
N GLY A 86 4.03 5.63 -16.33
CA GLY A 86 4.87 4.57 -15.77
C GLY A 86 4.78 4.47 -14.25
N PHE A 87 5.33 3.37 -13.73
CA PHE A 87 5.37 3.05 -12.30
C PHE A 87 6.65 2.32 -11.90
N LEU A 88 6.94 2.33 -10.60
CA LEU A 88 7.99 1.55 -9.95
C LEU A 88 7.34 0.49 -9.06
N HIS A 89 7.84 -0.75 -9.09
CA HIS A 89 7.36 -1.81 -8.19
C HIS A 89 7.82 -1.58 -6.76
N VAL A 90 6.88 -1.70 -5.82
CA VAL A 90 7.13 -1.94 -4.39
C VAL A 90 7.17 -3.46 -4.18
N ARG A 91 8.18 -3.98 -3.48
CA ARG A 91 8.42 -5.41 -3.27
C ARG A 91 8.48 -5.79 -1.78
N GLU A 92 8.28 -7.05 -1.45
CA GLU A 92 8.28 -7.53 -0.04
C GLU A 92 9.62 -7.33 0.68
N GLY A 93 10.74 -7.39 -0.06
CA GLY A 93 12.09 -7.26 0.47
C GLY A 93 13.00 -6.44 -0.44
N ALA A 94 14.16 -6.05 0.10
CA ALA A 94 15.17 -5.20 -0.53
C ALA A 94 15.93 -5.88 -1.68
N GLY A 95 15.23 -6.30 -2.75
CA GLY A 95 15.86 -6.98 -3.88
C GLY A 95 14.93 -7.23 -5.07
N ARG A 96 15.52 -7.33 -6.28
CA ARG A 96 14.79 -7.60 -7.54
C ARG A 96 14.07 -8.96 -7.56
N ARG A 97 14.45 -9.90 -6.67
CA ARG A 97 13.91 -11.27 -6.60
C ARG A 97 12.65 -11.42 -5.71
N HIS A 98 12.35 -10.46 -4.84
CA HIS A 98 11.14 -10.50 -3.98
C HIS A 98 9.87 -10.20 -4.78
N ALA A 99 8.71 -10.71 -4.36
CA ALA A 99 7.47 -10.49 -5.10
C ALA A 99 7.02 -9.01 -5.03
N PRO A 100 6.32 -8.49 -6.06
CA PRO A 100 5.78 -7.14 -6.05
C PRO A 100 4.44 -7.07 -5.31
N VAL A 101 4.36 -6.23 -4.28
CA VAL A 101 3.16 -6.02 -3.43
C VAL A 101 2.43 -4.71 -3.70
N GLY A 102 3.05 -3.77 -4.43
CA GLY A 102 2.46 -2.46 -4.71
C GLY A 102 3.15 -1.74 -5.87
N ARG A 103 2.66 -0.53 -6.19
CA ARG A 103 3.22 0.33 -7.24
C ARG A 103 3.28 1.77 -6.79
N LEU A 104 4.40 2.44 -7.02
CA LEU A 104 4.51 3.90 -6.96
C LEU A 104 4.37 4.44 -8.38
N ARG A 105 3.52 5.44 -8.61
CA ARG A 105 3.33 6.08 -9.92
C ARG A 105 3.72 7.55 -9.87
N VAL A 106 4.06 8.12 -11.02
CA VAL A 106 4.32 9.57 -11.13
C VAL A 106 3.07 10.41 -10.83
N SER A 107 1.87 9.84 -11.05
CA SER A 107 0.57 10.45 -10.73
C SER A 107 0.32 10.66 -9.24
N ASP A 108 1.01 9.91 -8.39
CA ASP A 108 0.74 9.87 -6.95
C ASP A 108 1.43 11.05 -6.24
N GLY A 109 2.44 11.63 -6.90
CA GLY A 109 3.19 12.79 -6.44
C GLY A 109 4.33 12.39 -5.52
N GLY A 110 4.13 12.57 -4.22
CA GLY A 110 5.06 12.14 -3.17
C GLY A 110 4.57 10.92 -2.41
N PHE A 111 5.46 10.31 -1.65
CA PHE A 111 5.17 9.16 -0.79
C PHE A 111 6.16 9.12 0.39
N ALA A 112 5.76 8.41 1.45
CA ALA A 112 6.54 8.25 2.65
C ALA A 112 7.52 7.07 2.51
N GLY A 113 8.67 7.17 3.16
CA GLY A 113 9.61 6.06 3.31
C GLY A 113 10.66 6.31 4.37
N SER A 114 11.44 5.29 4.69
CA SER A 114 12.55 5.40 5.63
C SER A 114 13.60 6.41 5.11
N CYS A 115 14.23 7.17 6.01
CA CYS A 115 15.40 7.96 5.65
C CYS A 115 16.67 7.09 5.45
N ALA A 116 16.64 5.80 5.81
CA ALA A 116 17.73 4.86 5.60
C ALA A 116 17.65 4.13 4.25
N VAL A 117 18.79 3.65 3.74
CA VAL A 117 18.90 2.88 2.48
C VAL A 117 19.48 1.51 2.78
N THR A 118 18.70 0.46 2.53
CA THR A 118 19.08 -0.94 2.73
C THR A 118 19.43 -1.58 1.39
N HIS A 119 20.71 -1.87 1.16
CA HIS A 119 21.21 -2.52 -0.07
C HIS A 119 20.76 -1.87 -1.40
N GLY A 120 20.61 -0.54 -1.43
CA GLY A 120 20.12 0.21 -2.60
C GLY A 120 18.59 0.24 -2.75
N TRP A 121 17.85 -0.14 -1.71
CA TRP A 121 16.39 -0.06 -1.59
C TRP A 121 16.01 0.82 -0.39
N ILE A 122 14.81 1.39 -0.44
CA ILE A 122 14.22 2.18 0.63
C ILE A 122 12.87 1.55 0.97
N ALA A 123 12.61 1.35 2.27
CA ALA A 123 11.28 0.97 2.75
C ALA A 123 10.32 2.15 2.52
N VAL A 124 9.19 1.90 1.88
CA VAL A 124 8.20 2.91 1.45
C VAL A 124 6.78 2.49 1.82
N ARG A 125 5.92 3.49 2.02
CA ARG A 125 4.46 3.33 2.08
C ARG A 125 3.86 4.05 0.87
N ALA A 126 3.24 3.28 -0.02
CA ALA A 126 2.60 3.77 -1.23
C ALA A 126 1.21 4.36 -0.95
N ALA A 127 0.68 5.17 -1.87
CA ALA A 127 -0.60 5.86 -1.73
C ALA A 127 -1.84 4.93 -1.81
N ASP A 128 -1.65 3.66 -2.17
CA ASP A 128 -2.64 2.58 -2.05
C ASP A 128 -2.60 1.88 -0.67
N GLY A 129 -1.74 2.33 0.24
CA GLY A 129 -1.52 1.76 1.56
C GLY A 129 -0.59 0.55 1.59
N ALA A 130 -0.03 0.10 0.46
CA ALA A 130 0.95 -0.96 0.43
C ALA A 130 2.29 -0.50 1.05
N SER A 131 2.86 -1.32 1.94
CA SER A 131 4.21 -1.12 2.49
C SER A 131 5.16 -2.16 1.90
N GLY A 132 6.38 -1.75 1.53
CA GLY A 132 7.42 -2.64 1.02
C GLY A 132 8.67 -1.85 0.64
N PHE A 133 9.51 -2.40 -0.23
CA PHE A 133 10.77 -1.80 -0.66
C PHE A 133 10.71 -1.34 -2.12
N ALA A 134 11.20 -0.13 -2.38
CA ALA A 134 11.39 0.43 -3.72
C ALA A 134 12.88 0.72 -3.98
N SER A 135 13.35 0.58 -5.22
CA SER A 135 14.77 0.75 -5.54
C SER A 135 15.16 2.23 -5.52
N ALA A 136 16.12 2.58 -4.65
CA ALA A 136 16.57 3.95 -4.39
C ALA A 136 17.10 4.66 -5.65
N ARG A 137 17.53 3.92 -6.68
CA ARG A 137 17.94 4.47 -7.99
C ARG A 137 16.87 5.39 -8.59
N TYR A 138 15.59 5.05 -8.42
CA TYR A 138 14.45 5.74 -9.01
C TYR A 138 13.73 6.69 -8.04
N LEU A 139 14.26 6.89 -6.83
CA LEU A 139 13.68 7.78 -5.82
C LEU A 139 14.51 9.06 -5.70
N HIS A 140 13.84 10.20 -5.56
CA HIS A 140 14.43 11.50 -5.23
C HIS A 140 13.92 11.86 -3.83
N ARG A 141 14.81 11.79 -2.83
CA ARG A 141 14.54 12.28 -1.47
C ARG A 141 14.22 13.77 -1.53
N LEU A 142 13.18 14.21 -0.85
CA LEU A 142 12.89 15.63 -0.74
C LEU A 142 13.75 16.23 0.38
N ASP A 143 14.27 17.43 0.17
CA ASP A 143 14.95 18.14 1.24
C ASP A 143 13.89 18.80 2.14
N LEU A 144 13.84 18.34 3.38
CA LEU A 144 12.95 18.83 4.44
C LEU A 144 13.80 19.31 5.64
N SER A 145 15.06 19.67 5.41
CA SER A 145 15.89 20.33 6.43
C SER A 145 15.25 21.65 6.88
N GLY A 146 15.50 22.03 8.13
CA GLY A 146 14.84 23.19 8.76
C GLY A 146 13.34 23.03 9.06
N ARG A 147 12.72 21.89 8.72
CA ARG A 147 11.32 21.61 9.07
C ARG A 147 11.14 21.53 10.61
N PRO A 148 10.24 22.33 11.21
CA PRO A 148 10.01 22.31 12.66
C PRO A 148 9.35 21.00 13.11
N SER A 149 9.52 20.66 14.39
CA SER A 149 8.88 19.51 15.02
C SER A 149 7.36 19.66 15.06
N LEU A 150 6.66 18.52 15.01
CA LEU A 150 5.21 18.47 15.11
C LEU A 150 4.83 18.14 16.55
N SER A 151 4.04 19.02 17.17
CA SER A 151 3.63 18.92 18.59
C SER A 151 2.24 19.50 18.84
N CYS A 152 1.51 19.85 17.78
CA CYS A 152 0.13 20.35 17.85
C CYS A 152 -0.74 19.64 16.82
N ALA A 153 -2.05 19.54 17.10
CA ALA A 153 -3.02 18.97 16.18
C ALA A 153 -3.83 20.04 15.44
N TYR A 154 -4.30 19.72 14.23
CA TYR A 154 -5.13 20.59 13.40
C TYR A 154 -6.30 19.83 12.77
N ARG A 155 -7.43 20.50 12.54
CA ARG A 155 -8.49 20.05 11.60
C ARG A 155 -8.51 20.93 10.37
N LEU A 156 -8.96 20.38 9.22
CA LEU A 156 -9.27 21.21 8.05
C LEU A 156 -10.43 22.17 8.33
N LYS A 157 -10.35 23.36 7.75
CA LYS A 157 -11.44 24.35 7.63
C LYS A 157 -11.53 24.84 6.19
N HIS A 158 -12.71 25.28 5.76
CA HIS A 158 -12.95 25.83 4.41
C HIS A 158 -12.63 24.86 3.25
N VAL A 159 -12.69 23.54 3.48
CA VAL A 159 -12.58 22.50 2.45
C VAL A 159 -13.86 21.68 2.44
N HIS A 160 -14.52 21.58 1.28
CA HIS A 160 -15.80 20.88 1.13
C HIS A 160 -15.65 19.35 1.13
N LYS A 161 -16.74 18.63 1.39
CA LYS A 161 -16.79 17.15 1.36
C LYS A 161 -16.39 16.65 -0.04
N GLY A 162 -15.34 15.81 -0.12
CA GLY A 162 -14.74 15.32 -1.37
C GLY A 162 -13.50 16.11 -1.83
N GLY A 163 -13.39 17.37 -1.42
CA GLY A 163 -12.22 18.22 -1.65
C GLY A 163 -10.98 17.78 -0.86
N TYR A 164 -9.88 18.49 -1.08
CA TYR A 164 -8.60 18.24 -0.41
C TYR A 164 -7.74 19.51 -0.33
N LEU A 165 -6.85 19.56 0.66
CA LEU A 165 -5.75 20.52 0.77
C LEU A 165 -4.46 19.86 0.29
N ASN A 166 -3.69 20.55 -0.57
CA ASN A 166 -2.38 20.07 -0.99
C ASN A 166 -1.35 20.26 0.13
N VAL A 167 -0.60 19.20 0.44
CA VAL A 167 0.69 19.26 1.14
C VAL A 167 1.79 19.38 0.09
N ARG A 168 2.78 20.24 0.32
CA ARG A 168 3.86 20.58 -0.63
C ARG A 168 5.25 20.32 -0.07
N ASP A 169 6.24 20.25 -0.97
CA ASP A 169 7.67 20.08 -0.65
C ASP A 169 8.37 21.33 -0.07
N GLY A 170 7.61 22.39 0.22
CA GLY A 170 8.08 23.59 0.90
C GLY A 170 6.97 24.58 1.21
N ALA A 171 7.29 25.63 1.96
CA ALA A 171 6.36 26.64 2.47
C ALA A 171 5.99 27.70 1.41
N GLY A 172 5.35 27.30 0.30
CA GLY A 172 4.94 28.24 -0.75
C GLY A 172 4.07 27.64 -1.86
N LEU A 173 3.46 28.50 -2.69
CA LEU A 173 2.64 28.05 -3.82
C LEU A 173 3.47 27.55 -5.02
N GLY A 174 4.74 27.93 -5.12
CA GLY A 174 5.69 27.41 -6.13
C GLY A 174 6.24 26.01 -5.83
N HIS A 175 6.08 25.52 -4.60
CA HIS A 175 6.54 24.20 -4.17
C HIS A 175 5.65 23.07 -4.71
N ALA A 176 6.23 21.92 -5.07
CA ALA A 176 5.47 20.84 -5.71
C ALA A 176 4.52 20.15 -4.71
N PRO A 177 3.28 19.80 -5.10
CA PRO A 177 2.40 18.97 -4.27
C PRO A 177 2.98 17.56 -4.08
N VAL A 178 3.07 17.12 -2.83
CA VAL A 178 3.61 15.80 -2.42
C VAL A 178 2.57 14.90 -1.77
N GLY A 179 1.46 15.48 -1.28
CA GLY A 179 0.42 14.75 -0.57
C GLY A 179 -0.87 15.54 -0.51
N LYS A 180 -1.94 14.92 0.00
CA LYS A 180 -3.28 15.50 0.06
C LYS A 180 -3.93 15.19 1.41
N ILE A 181 -4.42 16.23 2.07
CA ILE A 181 -5.22 16.09 3.30
C ILE A 181 -6.70 16.25 2.91
N ARG A 182 -7.56 15.35 3.36
CA ARG A 182 -9.01 15.32 3.09
C ARG A 182 -9.80 15.51 4.38
N PRO A 183 -10.99 16.16 4.36
CA PRO A 183 -11.79 16.38 5.56
C PRO A 183 -12.17 15.09 6.33
N ALA A 184 -12.20 13.94 5.65
CA ALA A 184 -12.49 12.63 6.25
C ALA A 184 -11.31 11.98 6.98
N GLN A 185 -10.09 12.53 6.91
CA GLN A 185 -8.91 11.98 7.62
C GLN A 185 -8.82 12.42 9.09
N GLY A 186 -9.69 13.35 9.54
CA GLY A 186 -9.76 13.77 10.94
C GLY A 186 -8.64 14.74 11.33
N ASP A 187 -7.83 14.34 12.31
CA ASP A 187 -6.84 15.19 12.98
C ASP A 187 -5.45 15.06 12.35
N ILE A 188 -4.78 16.20 12.22
CA ILE A 188 -3.56 16.37 11.42
C ILE A 188 -2.43 16.77 12.36
N ALA A 189 -1.36 15.98 12.41
CA ALA A 189 -0.15 16.35 13.13
C ALA A 189 0.51 17.55 12.44
N GLY A 190 0.85 18.58 13.22
CA GLY A 190 1.43 19.82 12.70
C GLY A 190 2.35 20.55 13.68
N ALA A 191 3.17 21.45 13.14
CA ALA A 191 3.98 22.35 13.93
C ALA A 191 3.10 23.38 14.65
N CYS A 192 3.44 23.73 15.89
CA CYS A 192 2.61 24.62 16.72
C CYS A 192 2.55 26.09 16.25
N THR A 193 3.45 26.48 15.35
CA THR A 193 3.63 27.83 14.81
C THR A 193 3.64 27.79 13.28
N ALA A 194 3.02 28.78 12.63
CA ALA A 194 3.02 28.92 11.17
C ALA A 194 4.13 29.87 10.71
N GLY A 195 4.94 29.46 9.73
CA GLY A 195 5.92 30.32 9.05
C GLY A 195 5.34 30.85 7.74
N HIS A 196 5.32 32.17 7.55
CA HIS A 196 4.84 32.85 6.32
C HIS A 196 3.47 32.36 5.80
N GLY A 197 2.55 31.97 6.71
CA GLY A 197 1.22 31.45 6.35
C GLY A 197 1.16 29.94 6.06
N TRP A 198 2.24 29.20 6.31
CA TRP A 198 2.32 27.74 6.13
C TRP A 198 2.60 27.03 7.46
N VAL A 199 2.02 25.85 7.63
CA VAL A 199 2.26 24.94 8.77
C VAL A 199 2.94 23.67 8.22
N ALA A 200 4.03 23.24 8.85
CA ALA A 200 4.58 21.90 8.58
C ALA A 200 3.60 20.85 9.11
N VAL A 201 3.19 19.89 8.26
CA VAL A 201 2.20 18.86 8.58
C VAL A 201 2.57 17.52 7.96
N ASP A 202 2.25 16.42 8.64
CA ASP A 202 2.31 15.06 8.06
C ASP A 202 0.91 14.68 7.54
N THR A 203 0.83 13.96 6.41
CA THR A 203 -0.44 13.33 5.98
C THR A 203 -0.75 12.10 6.84
N ALA A 204 -1.99 11.61 6.79
CA ALA A 204 -2.36 10.32 7.40
C ALA A 204 -1.54 9.13 6.86
N ASP A 205 -1.02 9.25 5.64
CA ASP A 205 -0.14 8.27 5.00
C ASP A 205 1.33 8.37 5.49
N GLY A 206 1.62 9.35 6.35
CA GLY A 206 2.95 9.64 6.88
C GLY A 206 3.84 10.47 5.95
N ILE A 207 3.29 11.24 5.00
CA ILE A 207 4.09 12.07 4.09
C ILE A 207 4.37 13.43 4.74
N PRO A 208 5.62 13.75 5.12
CA PRO A 208 5.96 15.05 5.67
C PRO A 208 6.03 16.14 4.59
N GLY A 209 5.44 17.31 4.87
CA GLY A 209 5.60 18.52 4.07
C GLY A 209 4.99 19.75 4.76
N TRP A 210 4.49 20.70 3.97
CA TRP A 210 3.80 21.92 4.43
C TRP A 210 2.42 22.11 3.79
N ALA A 211 1.49 22.68 4.55
CA ALA A 211 0.15 23.05 4.09
C ALA A 211 -0.22 24.47 4.51
N SER A 212 -1.14 25.12 3.78
CA SER A 212 -1.49 26.53 4.02
C SER A 212 -2.37 26.70 5.26
N ALA A 213 -1.93 27.56 6.20
CA ALA A 213 -2.61 27.83 7.46
C ALA A 213 -4.05 28.38 7.28
N ARG A 214 -4.35 28.97 6.12
CA ARG A 214 -5.70 29.47 5.77
C ARG A 214 -6.78 28.37 5.81
N TYR A 215 -6.38 27.11 5.61
CA TYR A 215 -7.25 25.93 5.58
C TYR A 215 -7.10 25.02 6.81
N LEU A 216 -6.34 25.44 7.82
CA LEU A 216 -6.12 24.69 9.06
C LEU A 216 -6.70 25.42 10.26
N ARG A 217 -7.34 24.69 11.18
CA ARG A 217 -7.75 25.15 12.51
C ARG A 217 -6.97 24.36 13.54
N LYS A 218 -6.14 25.03 14.35
CA LYS A 218 -5.44 24.42 15.48
C LYS A 218 -6.47 23.87 16.47
N ILE A 219 -6.24 22.67 16.96
CA ILE A 219 -6.99 22.10 18.08
C ILE A 219 -6.27 22.56 19.37
N PRO A 220 -7.01 22.99 20.42
CA PRO A 220 -6.44 23.21 21.75
C PRO A 220 -5.78 21.94 22.31
#